data_AF-H2B4M7-F1
#
_entry.id   AF-H2B4M7-F1
#
_cell.length_a   1.000
_cell.length_b   1.000
_cell.length_c   1.000
_cell.angle_alpha   90.00
_cell.angle_beta   90.00
_cell.angle_gamma   90.00
#
_symmetry.space_group_name_H-M   'P 1'
#
loop_
_entity.id
_entity.type
_entity.pdbx_description
1 polymer ?
#
loop_
_entity_poly.entity_id
_entity_poly.type
_entity_poly.pdbx_seq_one_letter_code
_entity_poly.pdbx_strand_id
1 'polypeptide(L)'
;MINGGRVPCRVRELGSRQYMAIFTPTQSMTHTIEMRFNGEHVSGSPWKLPVEDRGERRQEMERTMSYYSELSGPGLVRAPVNRTAQFDITGEGLELSDIQAKISGPDNREYP
;
A
#
# COMPACT_ATOMS: atom_id res chain seq x y z
N MET A 1 9.14 -9.24 13.30
CA MET A 1 7.97 -9.71 14.08
C MET A 1 6.80 -8.78 13.82
N ILE A 2 5.57 -9.30 13.88
CA ILE A 2 4.35 -8.50 13.76
C ILE A 2 3.57 -8.66 15.07
N ASN A 3 3.18 -7.55 15.70
CA ASN A 3 2.47 -7.53 16.99
C ASN A 3 3.16 -8.40 18.07
N GLY A 4 4.48 -8.28 18.22
CA GLY A 4 5.25 -9.10 19.16
C GLY A 4 5.24 -10.61 18.84
N GLY A 5 4.99 -10.99 17.57
CA GLY A 5 4.96 -12.39 17.13
C GLY A 5 3.57 -13.03 17.09
N ARG A 6 2.51 -12.29 17.43
CA ARG A 6 1.12 -12.79 17.40
C ARG A 6 0.56 -12.99 16.00
N VAL A 7 1.14 -12.31 15.00
CA VAL A 7 0.73 -12.44 13.60
C VAL A 7 1.87 -13.11 12.83
N PRO A 8 1.62 -14.24 12.15
CA PRO A 8 2.65 -14.94 11.40
C PRO A 8 3.13 -14.08 10.23
N CYS A 9 4.44 -14.09 9.99
CA CYS A 9 5.05 -13.46 8.83
C CYS A 9 6.02 -14.42 8.16
N ARG A 10 6.19 -14.28 6.85
CA ARG A 10 7.20 -14.99 6.05
C ARG A 10 8.25 -13.99 5.61
N VAL A 11 9.52 -14.35 5.73
CA VAL A 11 10.64 -13.56 5.22
C VAL A 11 11.36 -14.38 4.16
N ARG A 12 11.65 -13.77 3.02
CA ARG A 12 12.39 -14.37 1.91
C ARG A 12 13.54 -13.47 1.48
N GLU A 13 14.71 -14.05 1.29
CA GLU A 13 15.83 -13.37 0.66
C GLU A 13 15.61 -13.26 -0.85
N LEU A 14 15.77 -12.05 -1.39
CA LEU A 14 15.65 -11.78 -2.83
C LEU A 14 17.01 -11.72 -3.54
N GLY A 15 18.11 -11.90 -2.80
CA GLY A 15 19.48 -11.70 -3.28
C GLY A 15 19.97 -10.27 -3.05
N SER A 16 21.27 -10.04 -3.24
CA SER A 16 21.89 -8.70 -3.13
C SER A 16 21.57 -7.95 -1.82
N ARG A 17 21.48 -8.67 -0.69
CA ARG A 17 21.09 -8.13 0.64
C ARG A 17 19.68 -7.51 0.68
N GLN A 18 18.80 -7.92 -0.23
CA GLN A 18 17.40 -7.54 -0.24
C GLN A 18 16.53 -8.63 0.39
N TYR A 19 15.57 -8.21 1.21
CA TYR A 19 14.67 -9.11 1.93
C TYR A 19 13.23 -8.67 1.72
N MET A 20 12.35 -9.64 1.50
CA MET A 20 10.90 -9.45 1.40
C MET A 20 10.24 -10.06 2.63
N ALA A 21 9.55 -9.23 3.42
CA ALA A 21 8.68 -9.70 4.49
C ALA A 21 7.22 -9.60 4.06
N ILE A 22 6.45 -10.66 4.27
CA ILE A 22 5.02 -10.76 3.93
C ILE A 22 4.24 -11.21 5.15
N PHE A 23 3.12 -10.56 5.42
CA PHE A 23 2.12 -11.03 6.38
C PHE A 23 0.72 -10.70 5.88
N THR A 24 -0.28 -11.45 6.34
CA THR A 24 -1.69 -11.20 6.06
C THR A 24 -2.37 -10.80 7.38
N PRO A 25 -2.76 -9.54 7.58
CA PRO A 25 -3.52 -9.15 8.76
C PRO A 25 -4.92 -9.79 8.73
N THR A 26 -5.40 -10.25 9.87
CA THR A 26 -6.74 -10.86 10.01
C THR A 26 -7.67 -10.06 10.94
N GLN A 27 -7.16 -8.99 11.55
CA GLN A 27 -7.89 -8.16 12.50
C GLN A 27 -7.82 -6.70 12.06
N SER A 28 -8.92 -5.97 12.26
CA SER A 28 -9.01 -4.54 11.99
C SER A 28 -8.42 -3.75 13.16
N MET A 29 -7.10 -3.58 13.13
CA MET A 29 -6.37 -2.83 14.14
C MET A 29 -5.07 -2.28 13.56
N THR A 30 -4.44 -1.35 14.28
CA THR A 30 -3.07 -0.92 13.99
C THR A 30 -2.08 -2.03 14.34
N HIS A 31 -1.41 -2.56 13.32
CA HIS A 31 -0.35 -3.56 13.47
C HIS A 31 1.01 -2.89 13.65
N THR A 32 1.78 -3.35 14.62
CA THR A 32 3.17 -2.93 14.83
C THR A 32 4.11 -3.92 14.16
N ILE A 33 4.93 -3.43 13.24
CA ILE A 33 5.87 -4.21 12.43
C ILE A 33 7.29 -3.89 12.91
N GLU A 34 7.97 -4.88 13.47
CA GLU A 34 9.35 -4.75 13.92
C GLU A 34 10.27 -5.56 13.02
N MET A 35 11.21 -4.88 12.37
CA MET A 35 12.33 -5.52 11.67
C MET A 35 13.63 -5.12 12.35
N ARG A 36 14.48 -6.12 12.61
CA ARG A 36 15.78 -5.95 13.24
C ARG A 36 16.86 -6.67 12.45
N PHE A 37 18.07 -6.10 12.45
CA PHE A 37 19.29 -6.71 11.93
C PHE A 37 20.34 -6.68 13.04
N ASN A 38 20.94 -7.82 13.37
CA ASN A 38 21.87 -7.97 14.50
C ASN A 38 21.33 -7.46 15.86
N GLY A 39 20.03 -7.63 16.10
CA GLY A 39 19.37 -7.18 17.34
C GLY A 39 18.97 -5.71 17.35
N GLU A 40 19.40 -4.91 16.37
CA GLU A 40 19.06 -3.49 16.26
C GLU A 40 17.94 -3.24 15.25
N HIS A 41 17.12 -2.21 15.46
CA HIS A 41 16.08 -1.82 14.51
C HIS A 41 16.69 -1.31 13.20
N VAL A 42 16.18 -1.81 12.07
CA VAL A 42 16.51 -1.21 10.77
C VAL A 42 15.85 0.17 10.63
N SER A 43 16.31 0.98 9.68
CA SER A 43 15.70 2.29 9.42
C SER A 43 14.19 2.19 9.18
N GLY A 44 13.41 3.05 9.83
CA GLY A 44 11.94 3.07 9.78
C GLY A 44 11.23 2.09 10.72
N SER A 45 11.92 1.08 11.25
CA SER A 45 11.37 0.16 12.23
C SER A 45 11.34 0.82 13.63
N PRO A 46 10.25 0.68 14.41
CA PRO A 46 9.01 -0.04 14.08
C PRO A 46 8.03 0.78 13.24
N TRP A 47 7.34 0.12 12.30
CA TRP A 47 6.23 0.72 11.56
C TRP A 47 4.89 0.45 12.23
N LYS A 48 3.99 1.42 12.20
CA LYS A 48 2.59 1.29 12.62
C LYS A 48 1.68 1.32 11.40
N LEU A 49 0.99 0.20 11.13
CA LEU A 49 0.13 0.04 9.98
C LEU A 49 -1.34 -0.08 10.42
N PRO A 50 -2.17 0.97 10.28
CA PRO A 50 -3.60 0.85 10.50
C PRO A 50 -4.21 -0.09 9.44
N VAL A 51 -4.89 -1.14 9.90
CA VAL A 51 -5.69 -2.02 9.06
C VAL A 51 -7.13 -1.88 9.49
N GLU A 52 -8.01 -1.58 8.54
CA GLU A 52 -9.44 -1.45 8.76
C GLU A 52 -10.15 -2.40 7.82
N ASP A 53 -11.21 -3.06 8.31
CA ASP A 53 -12.11 -3.78 7.43
C ASP A 53 -12.88 -2.74 6.65
N ARG A 54 -12.58 -2.61 5.36
CA ARG A 54 -13.47 -1.87 4.48
C ARG A 54 -14.68 -2.76 4.28
N GLY A 55 -15.63 -2.68 5.21
CA GLY A 55 -16.98 -3.15 4.97
C GLY A 55 -17.37 -2.66 3.59
N GLU A 56 -17.83 -3.58 2.75
CA GLU A 56 -18.40 -3.25 1.44
C GLU A 56 -19.23 -1.99 1.64
N ARG A 57 -18.88 -0.89 0.97
CA ARG A 57 -19.79 0.26 0.90
C ARG A 57 -21.02 -0.23 0.15
N ARG A 58 -21.90 -0.93 0.85
CA ARG A 58 -23.29 -1.08 0.50
C ARG A 58 -23.91 0.28 0.74
N GLN A 59 -23.59 1.22 -0.16
CA GLN A 59 -24.55 2.27 -0.46
C GLN A 59 -25.72 1.56 -1.13
N GLU A 60 -26.57 0.97 -0.30
CA GLU A 60 -27.86 0.44 -0.69
C GLU A 60 -28.79 1.62 -0.90
N MET A 61 -28.68 2.30 -2.05
CA MET A 61 -29.75 3.14 -2.62
C MET A 61 -29.60 3.17 -4.16
N GLU A 62 -30.34 2.27 -4.81
CA GLU A 62 -30.91 2.41 -6.18
C GLU A 62 -30.01 3.00 -7.29
N ARG A 63 -28.87 2.38 -7.61
CA ARG A 63 -28.16 2.68 -8.87
C ARG A 63 -27.87 1.40 -9.64
N THR A 64 -28.49 1.27 -10.80
CA THR A 64 -28.30 0.17 -11.77
C THR A 64 -26.88 0.14 -12.38
N MET A 65 -26.01 1.07 -12.00
CA MET A 65 -24.64 1.19 -12.55
C MET A 65 -23.62 0.62 -11.56
N SER A 66 -22.70 -0.19 -12.06
CA SER A 66 -21.64 -0.78 -11.24
C SER A 66 -20.60 0.30 -10.94
N TYR A 67 -20.37 0.67 -9.68
CA TYR A 67 -19.30 1.61 -9.33
C TYR A 67 -18.02 0.84 -9.06
N TYR A 68 -17.01 1.01 -9.91
CA TYR A 68 -15.69 0.42 -9.68
C TYR A 68 -14.58 1.33 -10.20
N SER A 69 -13.37 1.13 -9.68
CA SER A 69 -12.17 1.81 -10.11
C SER A 69 -11.02 0.82 -10.24
N GLU A 70 -10.26 0.92 -11.32
CA GLU A 70 -9.08 0.12 -11.62
C GLU A 70 -7.90 1.05 -11.91
N LEU A 71 -6.73 0.65 -11.45
CA LEU A 71 -5.46 1.33 -11.71
C LEU A 71 -4.60 0.39 -12.57
N SER A 72 -4.05 0.91 -13.66
CA SER A 72 -3.18 0.13 -14.55
C SER A 72 -2.00 0.94 -15.07
N GLY A 73 -0.99 0.27 -15.62
CA GLY A 73 0.14 0.92 -16.28
C GLY A 73 1.47 0.87 -15.51
N PRO A 74 2.59 1.10 -16.22
CA PRO A 74 3.95 0.87 -15.69
C PRO A 74 4.36 1.85 -14.59
N GLY A 75 3.76 3.05 -14.55
CA GLY A 75 4.06 4.09 -13.56
C GLY A 75 3.68 3.72 -12.12
N LEU A 76 2.80 2.72 -11.92
CA LEU A 76 2.47 2.19 -10.59
C LEU A 76 3.59 1.32 -9.99
N VAL A 77 4.50 0.84 -10.83
CA VAL A 77 5.55 -0.11 -10.43
C VAL A 77 6.93 0.56 -10.46
N ARG A 78 7.19 1.42 -11.45
CA ARG A 78 8.49 2.06 -11.64
C ARG A 78 8.37 3.43 -12.27
N ALA A 79 9.21 4.36 -11.80
CA ALA A 79 9.35 5.69 -12.35
C ALA A 79 10.80 5.93 -12.80
N PRO A 80 11.09 6.00 -14.11
CA PRO A 80 12.42 6.35 -14.60
C PRO A 80 12.76 7.82 -14.31
N VAL A 81 14.02 8.07 -13.94
CA VAL A 81 14.52 9.45 -13.73
C VAL A 81 14.48 10.22 -15.05
N ASN A 82 14.05 11.48 -15.00
CA ASN A 82 13.96 12.40 -16.15
C ASN A 82 13.09 11.89 -17.32
N ARG A 83 12.14 11.00 -17.05
CA ARG A 83 11.17 10.51 -18.04
C ARG A 83 9.80 10.43 -17.39
N THR A 84 8.76 10.69 -18.17
CA THR A 84 7.37 10.57 -17.70
C THR A 84 7.06 9.13 -17.31
N ALA A 85 6.58 8.94 -16.09
CA ALA A 85 5.94 7.70 -15.65
C ALA A 85 4.43 7.87 -15.77
N GLN A 86 3.74 6.92 -16.41
CA GLN A 86 2.30 7.00 -16.66
C GLN A 86 1.58 5.78 -16.07
N PHE A 87 0.41 6.04 -15.50
CA PHE A 87 -0.59 5.06 -15.13
C PHE A 87 -1.97 5.61 -15.48
N ASP A 88 -2.93 4.71 -15.65
CA ASP A 88 -4.29 5.04 -16.04
C ASP A 88 -5.24 4.65 -14.91
N ILE A 89 -6.25 5.49 -14.68
CA ILE A 89 -7.36 5.25 -13.76
C ILE A 89 -8.61 5.04 -14.62
N THR A 90 -9.18 3.85 -14.54
CA THR A 90 -10.40 3.48 -15.28
C THR A 90 -11.49 3.07 -14.30
N GLY A 91 -12.74 3.14 -14.71
CA GLY A 91 -13.85 2.76 -13.84
C GLY A 91 -15.19 3.23 -14.38
N GLU A 92 -16.25 2.61 -13.88
CA GLU A 92 -17.62 3.00 -14.20
C GLU A 92 -18.18 3.85 -13.06
N GLY A 93 -18.83 4.97 -13.43
CA GLY A 93 -19.40 5.91 -12.48
C GLY A 93 -18.40 6.85 -11.79
N LEU A 94 -17.12 6.82 -12.16
CA LEU A 94 -16.11 7.77 -11.65
C LEU A 94 -16.27 9.14 -12.30
N GLU A 95 -16.34 10.18 -11.47
CA GLU A 95 -16.20 11.56 -11.90
C GLU A 95 -14.76 12.04 -11.67
N LEU A 96 -14.31 13.06 -12.43
CA LEU A 96 -12.95 13.61 -12.23
C LEU A 96 -12.75 14.17 -10.82
N SER A 97 -13.82 14.60 -10.15
CA SER A 97 -13.81 15.04 -8.75
C SER A 97 -13.53 13.92 -7.74
N ASP A 98 -13.74 12.65 -8.13
CA ASP A 98 -13.46 11.49 -7.27
C ASP A 98 -11.97 11.12 -7.27
N ILE A 99 -11.20 11.70 -8.19
CA ILE A 99 -9.79 11.34 -8.41
C ILE A 99 -8.88 12.32 -7.68
N GLN A 100 -8.16 11.81 -6.68
CA GLN A 100 -7.06 12.51 -6.02
C GLN A 100 -5.77 11.68 -6.14
N ALA A 101 -4.71 12.30 -6.67
CA ALA A 101 -3.38 11.70 -6.75
C ALA A 101 -2.41 12.47 -5.84
N LYS A 102 -1.53 11.73 -5.14
CA LYS A 102 -0.44 12.29 -4.33
C LYS A 102 0.82 11.46 -4.56
N ILE A 103 1.89 12.12 -4.97
CA ILE A 103 3.19 11.51 -5.25
C ILE A 103 4.17 11.96 -4.17
N SER A 104 4.88 11.01 -3.55
CA SER A 104 5.89 11.32 -2.52
C SER A 104 7.23 10.67 -2.84
N GLY A 105 8.33 11.42 -2.63
CA GLY A 105 9.68 10.92 -2.75
C GLY A 105 10.17 10.15 -1.51
N PRO A 106 11.39 9.57 -1.57
CA PRO A 106 11.99 8.86 -0.44
C PRO A 106 12.21 9.73 0.81
N ASP A 107 12.24 11.05 0.65
CA ASP A 107 12.34 12.07 1.69
C ASP A 107 10.97 12.47 2.27
N ASN A 108 9.90 11.75 1.92
CA ASN A 108 8.49 12.08 2.20
C ASN A 108 8.05 13.44 1.63
N ARG A 109 8.82 14.04 0.72
CA ARG A 109 8.42 15.28 0.05
C ARG A 109 7.38 14.98 -1.00
N GLU A 110 6.31 15.78 -1.03
CA GLU A 110 5.28 15.67 -2.06
C GLU A 110 5.75 16.33 -3.36
N TYR A 111 5.43 15.65 -4.47
CA TYR A 111 5.66 16.12 -5.83
C TYR A 111 4.31 16.38 -6.50
N PRO A 112 4.23 17.42 -7.36
CA PRO A 112 3.03 17.72 -8.13
C PRO A 112 2.67 16.61 -9.12
#